data_AF-A0A2M8C8I8-F1
#
_entry.id   AF-A0A2M8C8I8-F1
#
_cell.length_a   1.000
_cell.length_b   1.000
_cell.length_c   1.000
_cell.angle_alpha   90.00
_cell.angle_beta   90.00
_cell.angle_gamma   90.00
#
_symmetry.space_group_name_H-M   'P 1'
#
loop_
_entity.id
_entity.type
_entity.pdbx_description
1 polymer ?
#
loop_
_entity_poly.entity_id
_entity_poly.type
_entity_poly.pdbx_seq_one_letter_code
_entity_poly.pdbx_strand_id
1 'polypeptide(L)'
;LEIIDITVHKGGKVTYHDPYIPTVKTNEGNEFNSVELSQEIINQADCIVLTTNHKNLDLNLIKSHAKLIVDMRNMIKEVSEKVVKL
;
A
#
# COMPACT_ATOMS: atom_id res chain seq x y z
N LEU A 1 5.53 9.29 -5.49
CA LEU A 1 5.13 8.25 -6.47
C LEU A 1 6.32 7.41 -6.93
N GLU A 2 7.55 7.88 -6.72
CA GLU A 2 8.79 7.16 -7.05
C GLU A 2 8.84 5.68 -6.60
N ILE A 3 8.27 5.32 -5.45
CA ILE A 3 8.22 3.91 -5.02
C ILE A 3 7.39 3.01 -5.96
N ILE A 4 6.31 3.56 -6.54
CA ILE A 4 5.49 2.84 -7.52
C ILE A 4 6.32 2.62 -8.78
N ASP A 5 6.96 3.68 -9.28
CA ASP A 5 7.82 3.66 -10.46
C ASP A 5 8.98 2.66 -10.31
N ILE A 6 9.70 2.70 -9.18
CA ILE A 6 10.77 1.74 -8.88
C ILE A 6 10.26 0.30 -8.85
N THR A 7 9.08 0.08 -8.27
CA THR A 7 8.50 -1.27 -8.16
C THR A 7 8.12 -1.81 -9.53
N VAL A 8 7.45 -0.98 -10.35
CA VAL A 8 7.08 -1.32 -11.73
C VAL A 8 8.34 -1.58 -12.57
N HIS A 9 9.36 -0.72 -12.47
CA HIS A 9 10.64 -0.89 -13.16
C HIS A 9 11.33 -2.21 -12.84
N LYS A 10 11.17 -2.72 -11.62
CA LYS A 10 11.69 -4.02 -11.20
C LYS A 10 10.80 -5.21 -11.60
N GLY A 11 9.73 -4.97 -12.37
CA GLY A 11 8.77 -5.99 -12.80
C GLY A 11 7.70 -6.33 -11.76
N GLY A 12 7.59 -5.53 -10.70
CA GLY A 12 6.57 -5.70 -9.67
C GLY A 12 5.18 -5.26 -10.17
N LYS A 13 4.14 -5.99 -9.73
CA LYS A 13 2.75 -5.61 -9.97
C LYS A 13 2.29 -4.69 -8.83
N VAL A 14 1.85 -3.48 -9.19
CA VAL A 14 1.41 -2.48 -8.22
C VAL A 14 -0.10 -2.27 -8.33
N THR A 15 -0.76 -2.30 -7.18
CA THR A 15 -2.14 -1.89 -7.00
C THR A 15 -2.16 -0.67 -6.08
N TYR A 16 -2.95 0.34 -6.43
CA TYR A 16 -3.04 1.60 -5.69
C TYR A 16 -4.37 1.71 -4.97
N HIS A 17 -4.35 2.23 -3.74
CA HIS A 17 -5.54 2.58 -2.97
C HIS A 17 -5.36 3.94 -2.32
N ASP A 18 -6.30 4.83 -2.58
CA ASP A 18 -6.46 6.10 -1.89
C ASP A 18 -7.94 6.51 -1.92
N PRO A 19 -8.56 6.79 -0.75
CA PRO A 19 -9.98 7.14 -0.69
C PRO A 19 -10.29 8.55 -1.20
N TYR A 20 -9.28 9.41 -1.37
CA TYR A 20 -9.46 10.80 -1.82
C TYR A 20 -9.02 11.01 -3.28
N ILE A 21 -8.15 10.15 -3.80
CA ILE A 21 -7.59 10.27 -5.15
C ILE A 21 -7.99 9.03 -5.98
N PRO A 22 -8.97 9.14 -6.89
CA PRO A 22 -9.48 7.99 -7.65
C PRO A 22 -8.50 7.48 -8.71
N THR A 23 -7.65 8.35 -9.24
CA THR A 23 -6.63 7.99 -10.25
C THR A 23 -5.37 8.77 -9.98
N VAL A 24 -4.23 8.10 -10.08
CA VAL A 24 -2.92 8.69 -9.91
C VAL A 24 -2.06 8.42 -11.13
N LYS A 25 -1.34 9.45 -11.57
CA LYS A 25 -0.33 9.35 -12.63
C LYS A 25 1.04 9.58 -12.04
N THR A 26 1.93 8.63 -12.28
CA THR A 26 3.32 8.68 -11.85
C THR A 26 4.17 9.59 -12.73
N ASN A 27 5.40 9.88 -12.30
CA ASN A 27 6.30 10.76 -13.05
C ASN A 27 6.74 10.14 -14.38
N GLU A 28 6.76 8.81 -14.46
CA GLU A 28 7.11 8.05 -15.66
C GLU A 28 5.91 7.77 -16.56
N GLY A 29 4.74 8.30 -16.21
CA GLY A 29 3.54 8.21 -17.02
C GLY A 29 2.68 6.97 -16.78
N ASN A 30 3.06 6.08 -15.85
CA ASN A 30 2.21 4.98 -15.39
C ASN A 30 0.96 5.54 -14.71
N GLU A 31 -0.20 5.01 -15.07
CA GLU A 31 -1.50 5.42 -14.54
C GLU A 31 -2.13 4.29 -13.74
N PHE A 32 -2.58 4.60 -12.53
CA PHE A 32 -3.20 3.65 -11.62
C PHE A 32 -4.52 4.18 -11.12
N ASN A 33 -5.53 3.32 -11.15
CA ASN A 33 -6.81 3.59 -10.52
C ASN A 33 -6.81 3.08 -9.09
N SER A 34 -7.37 3.88 -8.20
CA SER A 34 -7.63 3.52 -6.82
C SER A 34 -8.62 2.37 -6.79
N VAL A 35 -8.23 1.26 -6.19
CA VAL A 35 -9.12 0.13 -5.94
C VAL A 35 -9.70 0.23 -4.54
N GLU A 36 -10.86 -0.38 -4.31
CA GLU A 36 -11.39 -0.51 -2.96
C GLU A 36 -10.51 -1.47 -2.14
N LEU A 37 -10.22 -1.08 -0.90
CA LEU A 37 -9.43 -1.90 0.00
C LEU A 37 -10.30 -3.04 0.55
N SER A 38 -10.17 -4.22 -0.04
CA SER A 38 -10.86 -5.43 0.41
C SER A 38 -9.87 -6.48 0.94
N GLN A 39 -10.39 -7.42 1.75
CA GLN A 39 -9.61 -8.58 2.21
C GLN A 39 -9.00 -9.37 1.04
N GLU A 40 -9.72 -9.48 -0.08
CA GLU A 40 -9.26 -10.22 -1.25
C GLU A 40 -8.03 -9.56 -1.89
N ILE A 41 -8.07 -8.23 -2.08
CA ILE A 41 -6.94 -7.47 -2.62
C ILE A 41 -5.74 -7.55 -1.67
N ILE A 42 -5.97 -7.42 -0.36
CA ILE A 42 -4.91 -7.49 0.65
C ILE A 42 -4.23 -8.87 0.64
N ASN A 43 -5.00 -9.96 0.56
CA ASN A 43 -4.45 -11.33 0.58
C ASN A 43 -3.66 -11.67 -0.69
N GLN A 44 -4.01 -11.06 -1.83
CA GLN A 44 -3.28 -11.26 -3.09
C GLN A 44 -1.93 -10.55 -3.09
N ALA A 45 -1.78 -9.47 -2.33
CA ALA A 45 -0.53 -8.75 -2.22
C ALA A 45 0.50 -9.51 -1.38
N ASP A 46 1.75 -9.56 -1.86
CA ASP A 46 2.86 -10.12 -1.09
C ASP A 46 3.38 -9.12 -0.04
N CYS A 47 3.23 -7.83 -0.31
CA CYS A 47 3.62 -6.74 0.57
C CYS A 47 2.69 -5.55 0.39
N ILE A 48 2.32 -4.90 1.50
CA ILE A 48 1.57 -3.65 1.52
C ILE A 48 2.49 -2.54 2.02
N VAL A 49 2.56 -1.43 1.28
CA VAL A 49 3.36 -0.27 1.65
C VAL A 49 2.45 0.89 2.05
N LEU A 50 2.58 1.34 3.29
CA LEU A 50 1.83 2.48 3.83
C LEU A 50 2.61 3.77 3.57
N THR A 51 2.13 4.57 2.63
CA THR A 51 2.80 5.80 2.16
C THR A 51 2.12 7.09 2.64
N THR A 52 0.81 7.03 2.88
CA THR A 52 -0.01 8.18 3.30
C THR A 52 -0.83 7.83 4.53
N ASN A 53 -0.82 8.74 5.52
CA ASN A 53 -1.58 8.58 6.75
C ASN A 53 -3.03 9.06 6.56
N HIS A 54 -3.87 8.18 6.02
CA HIS A 54 -5.32 8.38 5.95
C HIS A 54 -5.97 7.92 7.26
N LYS A 55 -6.66 8.83 7.96
CA LYS A 55 -7.38 8.48 9.20
C LYS A 55 -8.48 7.42 8.99
N ASN A 56 -9.00 7.32 7.78
CA ASN A 56 -10.05 6.37 7.39
C ASN A 56 -9.50 5.02 6.89
N LEU A 57 -8.19 4.79 6.93
CA LEU A 57 -7.62 3.53 6.50
C LEU A 57 -7.90 2.45 7.57
N ASP A 58 -8.51 1.33 7.16
CA ASP A 58 -8.73 0.20 8.06
C ASP A 58 -7.44 -0.58 8.30
N LEU A 59 -6.65 -0.09 9.25
CA LEU A 59 -5.41 -0.72 9.68
C LEU A 59 -5.63 -2.12 10.29
N ASN A 60 -6.82 -2.40 10.83
CA ASN A 60 -7.11 -3.72 11.40
C ASN A 60 -7.28 -4.76 10.30
N LEU A 61 -7.99 -4.41 9.22
CA LEU A 61 -8.12 -5.24 8.03
C LEU A 61 -6.75 -5.55 7.42
N ILE A 62 -5.91 -4.51 7.24
CA ILE A 62 -4.55 -4.67 6.70
C ILE A 62 -3.71 -5.56 7.60
N LYS A 63 -3.68 -5.31 8.91
CA LYS A 63 -2.91 -6.12 9.88
C LYS A 63 -3.33 -7.58 9.90
N SER A 64 -4.61 -7.86 9.71
CA SER A 64 -5.16 -9.22 9.80
C SER A 64 -4.85 -10.07 8.57
N HIS A 65 -4.83 -9.45 7.38
CA HIS A 65 -4.76 -10.17 6.11
C HIS A 65 -3.43 -9.98 5.36
N ALA A 66 -2.67 -8.92 5.64
CA ALA A 66 -1.40 -8.70 4.97
C ALA A 66 -0.35 -9.74 5.38
N LYS A 67 0.43 -10.21 4.40
CA LYS A 67 1.58 -11.08 4.63
C LYS A 67 2.77 -10.29 5.20
N LEU A 68 3.03 -9.11 4.63
CA LEU A 68 4.07 -8.17 5.03
C LEU A 68 3.56 -6.73 4.89
N ILE A 69 3.89 -5.90 5.87
CA ILE A 69 3.54 -4.48 5.88
C ILE A 69 4.83 -3.66 6.02
N VAL A 70 5.06 -2.74 5.09
CA VAL A 70 6.12 -1.74 5.16
C VAL A 70 5.47 -0.41 5.53
N ASP A 71 5.75 0.05 6.73
CA ASP A 71 5.22 1.30 7.26
C ASP A 71 6.25 2.42 7.14
N MET A 72 6.05 3.33 6.19
CA MET A 72 6.92 4.49 5.98
C MET A 72 6.45 5.74 6.73
N ARG A 73 5.31 5.67 7.43
CA ARG A 73 4.68 6.83 8.09
C ARG A 73 4.45 6.62 9.58
N ASN A 74 4.92 5.51 10.13
CA ASN A 74 4.76 5.11 11.52
C ASN A 74 3.27 5.12 11.95
N MET A 75 2.41 4.60 11.06
CA MET A 75 0.96 4.44 11.28
C MET A 75 0.67 3.30 12.26
N ILE A 76 1.42 2.20 12.18
CA ILE A 76 1.29 1.05 13.07
C ILE A 76 2.20 1.26 14.28
N LYS A 77 1.61 1.54 15.44
CA LYS A 77 2.35 1.75 16.69
C LYS A 77 2.80 0.44 17.34
N GLU A 78 2.02 -0.62 17.16
CA GLU A 78 2.30 -1.93 17.72
C GLU A 78 3.55 -2.57 17.10
N VAL A 79 4.19 -3.45 17.87
CA VAL A 79 5.29 -4.29 17.39
C VAL A 79 4.67 -5.56 16.80
N SER A 80 5.07 -5.90 15.58
CA SER A 80 4.61 -7.11 14.88
C SER A 80 5.72 -7.61 13.97
N GLU A 81 5.92 -8.92 13.92
CA GLU A 81 6.92 -9.55 13.04
C GLU A 81 6.62 -9.30 11.55
N LYS A 82 5.35 -9.02 11.22
CA LYS A 82 4.92 -8.73 9.85
C LYS A 82 5.08 -7.26 9.48
N VAL A 83 5.48 -6.39 10.41
CA VAL A 83 5.53 -4.95 10.20
C VAL A 83 6.98 -4.48 10.23
N VAL A 84 7.46 -4.07 9.07
CA VAL A 84 8.77 -3.42 8.90
C VAL A 84 8.55 -1.91 8.89
N LYS A 85 9.22 -1.21 9.81
CA LYS A 85 9.18 0.26 9.89
C LYS A 85 10.46 0.81 9.27
N LEU A 86 10.33 1.85 8.45
CA LEU A 86 11.45 2.57 7.82
C LEU A 86 11.55 4.01 8.33
#